data_AF-A0A3P8RPK5-F1
#
_entry.id   AF-A0A3P8RPK5-F1
#
_cell.length_a   1.000
_cell.length_b   1.000
_cell.length_c   1.000
_cell.angle_alpha   90.00
_cell.angle_beta   90.00
_cell.angle_gamma   90.00
#
_symmetry.space_group_name_H-M   'P 1'
#
loop_
_entity.id
_entity.type
_entity.pdbx_description
1 polymer ?
#
loop_
_entity_poly.entity_id
_entity_poly.type
_entity_poly.pdbx_seq_one_letter_code
_entity_poly.pdbx_strand_id
1 'polypeptide(L)'
;MSQQQISLPAKLINGGIAGIVGVTCVFPIDLAKTRLQNQRPGQQVYKSMMDCLVKTVRSEGYFGMYRGAAVNLTLVTPEKAIKLAANDLLRHHLSKDGKGLTVFKEMLAGCGAGMCQVVVTTPMEMLKIQLQDAGRLAAQQQKPVMMSSAKLVATNTVPSRSFNSGAVVSAPRAVSATQIAKELLLTQGIQGLYKGLGATLMRDVPFSIVYFPLFANLNHLGKPSPEESSPFYWAFLSGCVAGSTAAVVVNPCDVVKTRLQSLNKGASEETYNGVVDCVSKILRKEGPSAFLKGAGCRALVIAPLFGIAQVMYFVGVGEYILDNSPLNFLAA
;
A
#
# COMPACT_ATOMS: atom_id res chain seq x y z
N MET A 1 -12.26 28.09 -28.07
CA MET A 1 -11.70 26.90 -27.39
C MET A 1 -11.41 27.29 -25.95
N SER A 2 -12.42 27.14 -25.09
CA SER A 2 -12.30 27.38 -23.65
C SER A 2 -11.24 26.43 -23.10
N GLN A 3 -10.12 26.98 -22.61
CA GLN A 3 -9.21 26.27 -21.73
C GLN A 3 -10.05 25.78 -20.55
N GLN A 4 -10.41 24.50 -20.53
CA GLN A 4 -10.90 23.86 -19.31
C GLN A 4 -9.75 23.94 -18.31
N GLN A 5 -9.79 24.95 -17.45
CA GLN A 5 -8.77 25.22 -16.46
C GLN A 5 -8.78 24.02 -15.52
N ILE A 6 -7.79 23.14 -15.65
CA ILE A 6 -7.68 21.96 -14.80
C ILE A 6 -7.47 22.47 -13.38
N SER A 7 -8.51 22.36 -12.54
CA SER A 7 -8.39 22.62 -11.12
C SER A 7 -7.59 21.47 -10.50
N LEU A 8 -6.28 21.67 -10.37
CA LEU A 8 -5.38 20.75 -9.66
C LEU A 8 -5.91 20.43 -8.24
N PRO A 9 -6.46 21.39 -7.48
CA PRO A 9 -7.12 21.10 -6.21
C PRO A 9 -8.28 20.10 -6.35
N ALA A 10 -9.15 20.24 -7.36
CA ALA A 10 -10.27 19.31 -7.58
C ALA A 10 -9.77 17.87 -7.82
N LYS A 11 -8.74 17.71 -8.65
CA LYS A 11 -8.14 16.41 -8.95
C LYS A 11 -7.46 15.78 -7.74
N LEU A 12 -6.81 16.59 -6.90
CA LEU A 12 -6.22 16.12 -5.64
C LEU A 12 -7.31 15.69 -4.65
N ILE A 13 -8.40 16.44 -4.54
CA ILE A 13 -9.55 16.10 -3.68
C ILE A 13 -10.21 14.80 -4.16
N ASN A 14 -10.43 14.66 -5.47
CA ASN A 14 -10.93 13.43 -6.08
C ASN A 14 -10.04 12.23 -5.75
N GLY A 15 -8.73 12.37 -5.93
CA GLY A 15 -7.77 11.33 -5.59
C GLY A 15 -7.70 11.02 -4.10
N GLY A 16 -7.91 12.02 -3.25
CA GLY A 16 -8.01 11.86 -1.80
C GLY A 16 -9.25 11.06 -1.39
N ILE A 17 -10.43 11.46 -1.87
CA ILE A 17 -11.70 10.77 -1.58
C ILE A 17 -11.68 9.36 -2.16
N ALA A 18 -11.20 9.19 -3.39
CA ALA A 18 -10.95 7.89 -4.01
C ALA A 18 -10.05 7.00 -3.16
N GLY A 19 -8.97 7.56 -2.61
CA GLY A 19 -8.07 6.87 -1.70
C GLY A 19 -8.76 6.41 -0.43
N ILE A 20 -9.53 7.28 0.23
CA ILE A 20 -10.23 6.98 1.48
C ILE A 20 -11.29 5.89 1.27
N VAL A 21 -12.15 6.06 0.27
CA VAL A 21 -13.23 5.10 -0.03
C VAL A 21 -12.63 3.76 -0.47
N GLY A 22 -11.68 3.81 -1.41
CA GLY A 22 -11.00 2.62 -1.92
C GLY A 22 -10.28 1.84 -0.82
N VAL A 23 -9.50 2.51 0.03
CA VAL A 23 -8.83 1.86 1.17
C VAL A 23 -9.85 1.29 2.13
N THR A 24 -10.91 2.00 2.47
CA THR A 24 -11.94 1.50 3.40
C THR A 24 -12.59 0.22 2.89
N CYS A 25 -13.00 0.17 1.62
CA CYS A 25 -13.62 -1.01 1.03
C CYS A 25 -12.65 -2.20 0.93
N VAL A 26 -11.37 -1.94 0.66
CA VAL A 26 -10.37 -2.98 0.41
C VAL A 26 -9.65 -3.42 1.69
N PHE A 27 -9.68 -2.61 2.76
CA PHE A 27 -8.94 -2.87 3.99
C PHE A 27 -9.22 -4.26 4.60
N PRO A 28 -10.48 -4.75 4.67
CA PRO A 28 -10.77 -6.14 5.05
C PRO A 28 -9.95 -7.18 4.29
N ILE A 29 -9.88 -7.05 2.97
CA ILE A 29 -9.19 -7.98 2.08
C ILE A 29 -7.67 -7.87 2.29
N ASP A 30 -7.15 -6.65 2.43
CA ASP A 30 -5.73 -6.42 2.70
C ASP A 30 -5.31 -6.99 4.05
N LEU A 31 -6.06 -6.72 5.13
CA LEU A 31 -5.82 -7.29 6.45
C LEU A 31 -5.72 -8.81 6.36
N ALA A 32 -6.69 -9.41 5.70
CA ALA A 32 -6.80 -10.83 5.68
C ALA A 32 -5.68 -11.45 4.79
N LYS A 33 -5.32 -10.83 3.66
CA LYS A 33 -4.12 -11.18 2.88
C LYS A 33 -2.87 -11.16 3.76
N THR A 34 -2.65 -10.10 4.54
CA THR A 34 -1.46 -10.01 5.39
C THR A 34 -1.43 -11.11 6.46
N ARG A 35 -2.59 -11.52 6.99
CA ARG A 35 -2.69 -12.64 7.94
C ARG A 35 -2.34 -13.97 7.30
N LEU A 36 -2.81 -14.27 6.09
CA LEU A 36 -2.40 -15.48 5.37
C LEU A 36 -0.91 -15.46 5.02
N GLN A 37 -0.39 -14.33 4.54
CA GLN A 37 1.02 -14.23 4.14
C GLN A 37 1.99 -14.30 5.32
N ASN A 38 1.56 -13.91 6.53
CA ASN A 38 2.36 -13.98 7.74
C ASN A 38 2.26 -15.32 8.48
N GLN A 39 1.64 -16.36 7.91
CA GLN A 39 1.62 -17.69 8.52
C GLN A 39 3.01 -18.35 8.47
N ARG A 40 3.39 -19.02 9.57
CA ARG A 40 4.66 -19.73 9.66
C ARG A 40 4.53 -21.14 9.04
N PRO A 41 5.59 -21.66 8.40
CA PRO A 41 5.63 -23.04 7.96
C PRO A 41 5.32 -23.98 9.14
N GLY A 42 4.30 -24.83 9.02
CA GLY A 42 3.87 -25.76 10.07
C GLY A 42 2.71 -25.27 10.97
N GLN A 43 2.25 -24.02 10.85
CA GLN A 43 1.13 -23.49 11.63
C GLN A 43 0.11 -22.78 10.72
N GLN A 44 -0.65 -23.56 9.95
CA GLN A 44 -1.74 -23.04 9.09
C GLN A 44 -3.00 -22.75 9.92
N VAL A 45 -3.13 -21.52 10.39
CA VAL A 45 -4.29 -21.05 11.20
C VAL A 45 -5.54 -20.79 10.33
N TYR A 46 -5.32 -20.41 9.07
CA TYR A 46 -6.33 -20.01 8.09
C TYR A 46 -6.14 -20.84 6.82
N LYS A 47 -7.23 -21.45 6.35
CA LYS A 47 -7.23 -22.32 5.16
C LYS A 47 -7.41 -21.54 3.86
N SER A 48 -8.16 -20.45 3.93
CA SER A 48 -8.54 -19.66 2.76
C SER A 48 -8.77 -18.21 3.12
N MET A 49 -9.00 -17.39 2.09
CA MET A 49 -9.18 -15.97 2.31
C MET A 49 -10.44 -15.70 3.17
N MET A 50 -11.53 -16.36 2.80
CA MET A 50 -12.82 -16.27 3.47
C MET A 50 -12.77 -16.87 4.88
N ASP A 51 -12.04 -17.96 5.08
CA ASP A 51 -11.85 -18.55 6.42
C ASP A 51 -11.15 -17.56 7.37
N CYS A 52 -10.13 -16.83 6.89
CA CYS A 52 -9.47 -15.80 7.67
C CYS A 52 -10.42 -14.65 8.03
N LEU A 53 -11.22 -14.16 7.06
CA LEU A 53 -12.18 -13.08 7.31
C LEU A 53 -13.24 -13.49 8.33
N VAL A 54 -13.88 -14.66 8.14
CA VAL A 54 -14.92 -15.17 9.03
C VAL A 54 -14.36 -15.40 10.45
N LYS A 55 -13.18 -16.01 10.57
CA LYS A 55 -12.53 -16.20 11.88
C LYS A 55 -12.19 -14.87 12.54
N THR A 56 -11.70 -13.90 11.78
CA THR A 56 -11.38 -12.56 12.29
C THR A 56 -12.62 -11.84 12.80
N VAL A 57 -13.74 -11.89 12.06
CA VAL A 57 -15.02 -11.33 12.53
C VAL A 57 -15.49 -12.02 13.80
N ARG A 58 -15.37 -13.35 13.89
CA ARG A 58 -15.76 -14.11 15.08
C ARG A 58 -14.87 -13.84 16.29
N SER A 59 -13.57 -13.60 16.09
CA SER A 59 -12.60 -13.43 17.18
C SER A 59 -12.42 -11.99 17.64
N GLU A 60 -12.47 -11.03 16.72
CA GLU A 60 -12.17 -9.61 16.98
C GLU A 60 -13.36 -8.67 16.71
N GLY A 61 -14.47 -9.21 16.22
CA GLY A 61 -15.65 -8.44 15.84
C GLY A 61 -15.49 -7.72 14.50
N TYR A 62 -16.57 -7.04 14.08
CA TYR A 62 -16.60 -6.27 12.83
C TYR A 62 -15.54 -5.16 12.78
N PHE A 63 -15.41 -4.38 13.87
CA PHE A 63 -14.40 -3.32 13.96
C PHE A 63 -12.96 -3.85 14.05
N GLY A 64 -12.78 -5.10 14.47
CA GLY A 64 -11.47 -5.78 14.43
C GLY A 64 -10.88 -5.84 13.02
N MET A 65 -11.74 -5.96 12.00
CA MET A 65 -11.32 -5.96 10.60
C MET A 65 -10.70 -4.63 10.14
N TYR A 66 -10.91 -3.54 10.87
CA TYR A 66 -10.39 -2.20 10.56
C TYR A 66 -9.25 -1.77 11.50
N ARG A 67 -8.77 -2.68 12.36
CA ARG A 67 -7.68 -2.38 13.29
C ARG A 67 -6.38 -2.12 12.51
N GLY A 68 -5.87 -0.90 12.62
CA GLY A 68 -4.70 -0.43 11.86
C GLY A 68 -5.04 0.29 10.55
N ALA A 69 -6.32 0.48 10.22
CA ALA A 69 -6.76 1.20 9.02
C ALA A 69 -6.26 2.64 8.97
N ALA A 70 -6.13 3.31 10.13
CA ALA A 70 -5.64 4.69 10.21
C ALA A 70 -4.25 4.86 9.55
N VAL A 71 -3.32 3.93 9.75
CA VAL A 71 -1.98 4.01 9.15
C VAL A 71 -2.07 3.85 7.62
N ASN A 72 -2.90 2.93 7.13
CA ASN A 72 -3.09 2.76 5.69
C ASN A 72 -3.83 3.95 5.07
N LEU A 73 -4.86 4.49 5.71
CA LEU A 73 -5.62 5.65 5.23
C LEU A 73 -4.76 6.91 5.15
N THR A 74 -4.01 7.24 6.20
CA THR A 74 -3.16 8.43 6.24
C THR A 74 -2.09 8.43 5.17
N LEU A 75 -1.65 7.25 4.72
CA LEU A 75 -0.47 7.11 3.84
C LEU A 75 -0.82 6.76 2.39
N VAL A 76 -1.83 5.93 2.16
CA VAL A 76 -2.26 5.56 0.80
C VAL A 76 -3.04 6.71 0.16
N THR A 77 -3.77 7.50 0.94
CA THR A 77 -4.58 8.61 0.43
C THR A 77 -3.74 9.67 -0.28
N PRO A 78 -2.67 10.22 0.32
CA PRO A 78 -1.79 11.17 -0.37
C PRO A 78 -1.10 10.55 -1.59
N GLU A 79 -0.66 9.29 -1.48
CA GLU A 79 0.01 8.57 -2.58
C GLU A 79 -0.87 8.50 -3.83
N LYS A 80 -2.15 8.16 -3.65
CA LYS A 80 -3.11 8.05 -4.76
C LYS A 80 -3.51 9.42 -5.31
N ALA A 81 -3.72 10.40 -4.43
CA ALA A 81 -4.01 11.77 -4.83
C ALA A 81 -2.92 12.36 -5.72
N ILE A 82 -1.66 12.28 -5.28
CA ILE A 82 -0.52 12.81 -6.02
C ILE A 82 -0.34 12.07 -7.35
N LYS A 83 -0.43 10.74 -7.35
CA LYS A 83 -0.22 9.94 -8.56
C LYS A 83 -1.23 10.26 -9.65
N LEU A 84 -2.50 10.36 -9.29
CA LEU A 84 -3.57 10.61 -10.25
C LEU A 84 -3.56 12.07 -10.72
N ALA A 85 -3.35 13.03 -9.82
CA ALA A 85 -3.19 14.43 -10.21
C ALA A 85 -1.96 14.65 -11.13
N ALA A 86 -0.82 14.04 -10.81
CA ALA A 86 0.39 14.13 -11.63
C ALA A 86 0.20 13.48 -13.02
N ASN A 87 -0.46 12.33 -13.07
CA ASN A 87 -0.79 11.67 -14.35
C ASN A 87 -1.68 12.54 -15.22
N ASP A 88 -2.70 13.15 -14.64
CA ASP A 88 -3.63 14.01 -15.37
C ASP A 88 -2.97 15.28 -15.91
N LEU A 89 -2.08 15.89 -15.12
CA LEU A 89 -1.28 17.03 -15.58
C LEU A 89 -0.37 16.64 -16.74
N LEU A 90 0.37 15.53 -16.59
CA LEU A 90 1.32 15.09 -17.61
C LEU A 90 0.61 14.67 -18.89
N ARG A 91 -0.54 13.98 -18.78
CA ARG A 91 -1.40 13.68 -19.92
C ARG A 91 -1.86 14.96 -20.61
N HIS A 92 -2.33 15.97 -19.87
CA HIS A 92 -2.74 17.24 -20.46
C HIS A 92 -1.60 17.94 -21.22
N HIS A 93 -0.40 17.97 -20.65
CA HIS A 93 0.79 18.52 -21.31
C HIS A 93 1.19 17.73 -22.57
N LEU A 94 1.04 16.41 -22.57
CA LEU A 94 1.40 15.52 -23.70
C LEU A 94 0.29 15.39 -24.76
N SER A 95 -0.96 15.76 -24.43
CA SER A 95 -2.13 15.82 -25.32
C SER A 95 -2.13 16.98 -26.31
N LYS A 96 -1.15 17.91 -26.24
CA LYS A 96 -1.16 19.18 -26.99
C LYS A 96 -1.28 19.07 -28.52
N ASP A 97 -1.17 17.87 -29.10
CA ASP A 97 -1.14 17.67 -30.57
C ASP A 97 -2.50 17.32 -31.20
N GLY A 98 -3.62 17.37 -30.47
CA GLY A 98 -4.98 17.18 -31.03
C GLY A 98 -5.29 15.78 -31.60
N LYS A 99 -4.32 14.88 -31.61
CA LYS A 99 -4.48 13.44 -31.85
C LYS A 99 -4.45 12.75 -30.49
N GLY A 100 -5.39 11.84 -30.23
CA GLY A 100 -5.48 11.10 -28.97
C GLY A 100 -4.12 10.53 -28.52
N LEU A 101 -3.90 10.39 -27.21
CA LEU A 101 -2.60 9.94 -26.72
C LEU A 101 -2.26 8.56 -27.30
N THR A 102 -1.13 8.48 -28.00
CA THR A 102 -0.51 7.22 -28.35
C THR A 102 -0.10 6.49 -27.06
N VAL A 103 -0.18 5.15 -27.05
CA VAL A 103 0.27 4.29 -25.93
C VAL A 103 1.62 4.73 -25.36
N PHE A 104 2.58 5.10 -26.22
CA PHE A 104 3.89 5.60 -25.79
C PHE A 104 3.82 6.89 -24.96
N LYS A 105 2.98 7.85 -25.34
CA LYS A 105 2.76 9.08 -24.55
C LYS A 105 2.07 8.77 -23.23
N GLU A 106 1.17 7.79 -23.19
CA GLU A 106 0.51 7.36 -21.95
C GLU A 106 1.50 6.69 -21.00
N MET A 107 2.40 5.88 -21.54
CA MET A 107 3.50 5.29 -20.77
C MET A 107 4.43 6.37 -20.22
N LEU A 108 4.80 7.38 -21.02
CA LEU A 108 5.62 8.50 -20.55
C LEU A 108 4.92 9.33 -19.47
N ALA A 109 3.64 9.63 -19.62
CA ALA A 109 2.84 10.29 -18.60
C ALA A 109 2.80 9.46 -17.31
N GLY A 110 2.58 8.15 -17.45
CA GLY A 110 2.60 7.19 -16.34
C GLY A 110 3.94 7.12 -15.63
N CYS A 111 5.05 7.09 -16.37
CA CYS A 111 6.41 7.15 -15.83
C CYS A 111 6.63 8.42 -15.01
N GLY A 112 6.32 9.59 -15.60
CA GLY A 112 6.50 10.87 -14.93
C GLY A 112 5.65 10.99 -13.67
N ALA A 113 4.40 10.51 -13.72
CA ALA A 113 3.50 10.50 -12.57
C ALA A 113 4.00 9.58 -11.46
N GLY A 114 4.47 8.38 -11.83
CA GLY A 114 5.09 7.44 -10.91
C GLY A 114 6.33 8.03 -10.24
N MET A 115 7.26 8.62 -11.02
CA MET A 115 8.45 9.26 -10.45
C MET A 115 8.10 10.41 -9.52
N CYS A 116 7.18 11.29 -9.92
CA CYS A 116 6.73 12.41 -9.08
C CYS A 116 6.11 11.92 -7.77
N GLN A 117 5.20 10.94 -7.85
CA GLN A 117 4.61 10.31 -6.67
C GLN A 117 5.69 9.72 -5.77
N VAL A 118 6.63 8.95 -6.31
CA VAL A 118 7.66 8.28 -5.52
C VAL A 118 8.55 9.28 -4.80
N VAL A 119 8.97 10.37 -5.44
CA VAL A 119 9.77 11.42 -4.78
C VAL A 119 9.03 12.00 -3.58
N VAL A 120 7.74 12.31 -3.73
CA VAL A 120 6.95 12.90 -2.62
C VAL A 120 6.63 11.86 -1.54
N THR A 121 6.42 10.60 -1.92
CA THR A 121 5.90 9.57 -1.01
C THR A 121 6.96 8.69 -0.37
N THR A 122 8.21 8.70 -0.85
CA THR A 122 9.29 7.89 -0.26
C THR A 122 9.49 8.15 1.24
N PRO A 123 9.53 9.41 1.73
CA PRO A 123 9.61 9.67 3.15
C PRO A 123 8.43 9.08 3.93
N MET A 124 7.23 9.15 3.37
CA MET A 124 6.01 8.59 3.98
C MET A 124 6.03 7.05 4.00
N GLU A 125 6.51 6.41 2.93
CA GLU A 125 6.70 4.96 2.89
C GLU A 125 7.73 4.51 3.92
N MET A 126 8.84 5.23 4.08
CA MET A 126 9.85 4.93 5.10
C MET A 126 9.25 5.01 6.50
N LEU A 127 8.52 6.09 6.81
CA LEU A 127 7.85 6.23 8.11
C LEU A 127 6.80 5.13 8.36
N LYS A 128 6.10 4.69 7.31
CA LYS A 128 5.17 3.54 7.38
C LYS A 128 5.88 2.29 7.87
N ILE A 129 6.99 1.96 7.23
CA ILE A 129 7.76 0.74 7.50
C ILE A 129 8.26 0.78 8.94
N GLN A 130 8.85 1.90 9.37
CA GLN A 130 9.34 2.06 10.74
C GLN A 130 8.22 1.96 11.78
N LEU A 131 7.05 2.54 11.54
CA LEU A 131 5.90 2.40 12.43
C LEU A 131 5.38 0.96 12.50
N GLN A 132 5.32 0.27 11.37
CA GLN A 132 4.90 -1.13 11.30
C GLN A 132 5.90 -2.05 12.01
N ASP A 133 7.19 -1.80 11.84
CA ASP A 133 8.26 -2.55 12.49
C ASP A 133 8.28 -2.29 14.01
N ALA A 134 8.16 -1.03 14.43
CA ALA A 134 8.02 -0.67 15.84
C ALA A 134 6.81 -1.35 16.49
N GLY A 135 5.66 -1.38 15.80
CA GLY A 135 4.47 -2.09 16.25
C GLY A 135 4.67 -3.60 16.36
N ARG A 136 5.40 -4.21 15.42
CA ARG A 136 5.76 -5.64 15.47
C ARG A 136 6.68 -5.97 16.65
N LEU A 137 7.69 -5.15 16.89
CA LEU A 137 8.64 -5.34 18.00
C LEU A 137 7.91 -5.23 19.36
N ALA A 138 7.04 -4.22 19.52
CA ALA A 138 6.23 -4.08 20.71
C ALA A 138 5.30 -5.29 20.96
N ALA A 139 4.68 -5.82 19.90
CA ALA A 139 3.82 -7.00 20.00
C ALA A 139 4.59 -8.30 20.33
N GLN A 140 5.86 -8.42 19.89
CA GLN A 140 6.73 -9.54 20.25
C GLN A 140 7.15 -9.50 21.72
N GLN A 141 7.44 -8.31 22.25
CA GLN A 141 7.78 -8.12 23.67
C GLN A 141 6.60 -8.36 24.61
N GLN A 142 5.36 -8.19 24.13
CA GLN A 142 4.14 -8.44 24.91
C GLN A 142 3.72 -9.90 25.03
N LYS A 143 4.37 -10.85 24.33
CA LYS A 143 4.14 -12.27 24.65
C LYS A 143 4.83 -12.58 25.98
N PRO A 144 4.10 -12.95 27.05
CA PRO A 144 4.75 -13.39 28.27
C PRO A 144 5.61 -14.59 27.90
N VAL A 145 6.91 -14.48 28.13
CA VAL A 145 7.77 -15.66 28.27
C VAL A 145 7.07 -16.50 29.32
N MET A 146 6.47 -17.60 28.88
CA MET A 146 5.84 -18.58 29.74
C MET A 146 6.92 -18.96 30.76
N MET A 147 6.79 -18.49 32.01
CA MET A 147 7.73 -18.82 33.07
C MET A 147 7.75 -20.35 33.15
N SER A 148 8.87 -20.93 32.73
CA SER A 148 9.17 -22.33 32.99
C SER A 148 8.96 -22.54 34.48
N SER A 149 8.05 -23.45 34.84
CA SER A 149 7.76 -23.80 36.22
C SER A 149 9.05 -24.21 36.92
N ALA A 150 9.66 -23.29 37.66
CA ALA A 150 10.71 -23.61 38.60
C ALA A 150 10.05 -24.46 39.69
N LYS A 151 10.43 -25.74 39.75
CA LYS A 151 10.07 -26.65 40.83
C LYS A 151 10.36 -25.95 42.16
N LEU A 152 9.31 -25.73 42.97
CA LEU A 152 9.45 -25.39 44.38
C LEU A 152 10.15 -26.56 45.08
N VAL A 153 11.41 -26.36 45.46
CA VAL A 153 12.08 -27.18 46.49
C VAL A 153 11.83 -26.46 47.81
N ALA A 154 11.12 -27.14 48.71
CA ALA A 154 10.86 -26.64 50.06
C ALA A 154 12.13 -26.76 50.91
N THR A 155 12.73 -25.63 51.27
CA THR A 155 13.70 -25.55 52.37
C THR A 155 13.35 -24.38 53.27
N ASN A 156 13.04 -24.71 54.52
CA ASN A 156 12.83 -23.76 55.62
C ASN A 156 14.08 -22.87 55.80
N THR A 157 13.89 -21.56 55.95
CA THR A 157 14.40 -20.70 57.05
C THR A 157 14.50 -19.21 56.66
N VAL A 158 14.09 -18.36 57.62
CA VAL A 158 14.30 -16.90 57.79
C VAL A 158 13.43 -15.92 56.96
N PRO A 159 12.65 -15.03 57.62
CA PRO A 159 11.95 -13.94 56.95
C PRO A 159 12.88 -12.74 56.74
N SER A 160 13.53 -12.66 55.59
CA SER A 160 14.23 -11.45 55.13
C SER A 160 13.21 -10.50 54.49
N ARG A 161 12.93 -9.36 55.13
CA ARG A 161 12.18 -8.25 54.53
C ARG A 161 12.99 -7.68 53.36
N SER A 162 12.77 -8.19 52.15
CA SER A 162 13.28 -7.58 50.92
C SER A 162 12.22 -6.61 50.40
N PHE A 163 12.56 -5.31 50.41
CA PHE A 163 11.76 -4.27 49.78
C PHE A 163 11.50 -4.66 48.33
N ASN A 164 10.21 -4.82 48.00
CA ASN A 164 9.77 -5.01 46.63
C ASN A 164 9.88 -3.65 45.94
N SER A 165 11.05 -3.31 45.42
CA SER A 165 11.20 -2.24 44.43
C SER A 165 10.48 -2.71 43.17
N GLY A 166 9.16 -2.52 43.14
CA GLY A 166 8.34 -2.76 41.97
C GLY A 166 8.93 -1.98 40.81
N ALA A 167 9.55 -2.68 39.87
CA ALA A 167 9.88 -2.12 38.58
C ALA A 167 8.56 -1.64 37.99
N VAL A 168 8.36 -0.33 38.00
CA VAL A 168 7.28 0.32 37.27
C VAL A 168 7.54 -0.04 35.81
N VAL A 169 6.80 -1.03 35.31
CA VAL A 169 6.76 -1.35 33.89
C VAL A 169 6.14 -0.11 33.24
N SER A 170 6.99 0.81 32.83
CA SER A 170 6.63 2.00 32.07
C SER A 170 5.77 1.55 30.90
N ALA A 171 4.54 2.05 30.82
CA ALA A 171 3.64 1.73 29.72
C ALA A 171 4.37 1.95 28.37
N PRO A 172 4.25 1.03 27.40
CA PRO A 172 4.92 1.19 26.12
C PRO A 172 4.48 2.51 25.50
N ARG A 173 5.41 3.47 25.38
CA ARG A 173 5.15 4.78 24.80
C ARG A 173 4.71 4.56 23.36
N ALA A 174 3.53 5.02 23.00
CA ALA A 174 3.04 4.93 21.63
C ALA A 174 4.05 5.60 20.70
N VAL A 175 4.66 4.82 19.80
CA VAL A 175 5.69 5.32 18.89
C VAL A 175 5.03 6.26 17.89
N SER A 176 5.37 7.55 17.97
CA SER A 176 4.81 8.58 17.09
C SER A 176 5.59 8.68 15.78
N ALA A 177 4.88 8.84 14.67
CA ALA A 177 5.47 9.07 13.35
C ALA A 177 6.43 10.27 13.33
N THR A 178 6.08 11.34 14.06
CA THR A 178 6.88 12.56 14.15
C THR A 178 8.16 12.37 14.94
N GLN A 179 8.16 11.48 15.93
CA GLN A 179 9.36 11.14 16.69
C GLN A 179 10.32 10.32 15.84
N ILE A 180 9.83 9.30 15.12
CA ILE A 180 10.63 8.53 14.16
C ILE A 180 11.20 9.46 13.09
N ALA A 181 10.39 10.35 12.51
CA ALA A 181 10.86 11.29 11.49
C ALA A 181 11.98 12.20 12.02
N LYS A 182 11.81 12.75 13.22
CA LYS A 182 12.82 13.60 13.87
C LYS A 182 14.09 12.83 14.17
N GLU A 183 13.99 11.62 14.69
CA GLU A 183 15.13 10.75 15.01
C GLU A 183 15.89 10.35 13.74
N LEU A 184 15.19 9.99 12.66
CA LEU A 184 15.79 9.64 11.38
C LEU A 184 16.52 10.84 10.75
N LEU A 185 15.92 12.02 10.81
CA LEU A 185 16.53 13.26 10.35
C LEU A 185 17.79 13.62 11.14
N LEU A 186 17.78 13.44 12.46
CA LEU A 186 18.92 13.74 13.31
C LEU A 186 20.06 12.73 13.15
N THR A 187 19.75 11.46 12.87
CA THR A 187 20.75 10.38 12.80
C THR A 187 21.32 10.15 11.40
N GLN A 188 20.46 10.16 10.37
CA GLN A 188 20.83 9.82 8.98
C GLN A 188 20.59 10.99 8.00
N GLY A 189 20.11 12.13 8.49
CA GLY A 189 19.76 13.26 7.64
C GLY A 189 18.62 12.95 6.67
N ILE A 190 18.54 13.77 5.62
CA ILE A 190 17.53 13.61 4.56
C ILE A 190 17.72 12.30 3.79
N GLN A 191 18.95 11.83 3.64
CA GLN A 191 19.24 10.56 2.95
C GLN A 191 18.59 9.36 3.64
N GLY A 192 18.44 9.39 4.97
CA GLY A 192 17.70 8.37 5.73
C GLY A 192 16.23 8.27 5.31
N LEU A 193 15.56 9.41 5.10
CA LEU A 193 14.15 9.45 4.65
C LEU A 193 13.95 8.89 3.24
N TYR A 194 14.97 9.02 2.38
CA TYR A 194 14.94 8.51 1.00
C TYR A 194 15.59 7.13 0.84
N LYS A 195 16.02 6.50 1.94
CA LYS A 195 16.56 5.14 1.89
C LYS A 195 15.46 4.17 1.45
N GLY A 196 15.66 3.53 0.30
CA GLY A 196 14.65 2.70 -0.36
C GLY A 196 13.98 3.32 -1.59
N LEU A 197 14.31 4.58 -1.94
CA LEU A 197 13.82 5.27 -3.13
C LEU A 197 13.92 4.42 -4.40
N GLY A 198 15.09 3.80 -4.64
CA GLY A 198 15.31 2.95 -5.81
C GLY A 198 14.40 1.71 -5.85
N ALA A 199 14.12 1.10 -4.69
CA ALA A 199 13.22 -0.04 -4.60
C ALA A 199 11.76 0.38 -4.83
N THR A 200 11.37 1.58 -4.39
CA THR A 200 10.06 2.15 -4.65
C THR A 200 9.88 2.53 -6.12
N LEU A 201 10.88 3.18 -6.74
CA LEU A 201 10.88 3.49 -8.17
C LEU A 201 10.77 2.22 -9.02
N MET A 202 11.51 1.16 -8.67
CA MET A 202 11.49 -0.11 -9.38
C MET A 202 10.11 -0.79 -9.37
N ARG A 203 9.27 -0.52 -8.37
CA ARG A 203 7.88 -0.99 -8.35
C ARG A 203 6.94 -0.04 -9.08
N ASP A 204 6.98 1.24 -8.72
CA ASP A 204 5.93 2.20 -9.07
C ASP A 204 6.00 2.66 -10.52
N VAL A 205 7.20 2.71 -11.11
CA VAL A 205 7.38 3.07 -12.51
C VAL A 205 6.84 1.97 -13.42
N PRO A 206 7.26 0.68 -13.30
CA PRO A 206 6.67 -0.40 -14.09
C PRO A 206 5.16 -0.54 -13.89
N PHE A 207 4.66 -0.34 -12.67
CA PHE A 207 3.22 -0.37 -12.41
C PHE A 207 2.49 0.68 -13.23
N SER A 208 3.02 1.90 -13.27
CA SER A 208 2.39 3.01 -13.99
C SER A 208 2.50 2.85 -15.51
N ILE A 209 3.61 2.31 -16.01
CA ILE A 209 3.82 1.97 -17.43
C ILE A 209 2.77 1.00 -17.94
N VAL A 210 2.40 0.00 -17.14
CA VAL A 210 1.41 -1.02 -17.54
C VAL A 210 -0.01 -0.53 -17.29
N TYR A 211 -0.27 0.06 -16.12
CA TYR A 211 -1.62 0.42 -15.69
C TYR A 211 -2.26 1.48 -16.58
N PHE A 212 -1.58 2.61 -16.81
CA PHE A 212 -2.22 3.77 -17.45
C PHE A 212 -2.62 3.54 -18.90
N PRO A 213 -1.78 2.92 -19.76
CA PRO A 213 -2.19 2.62 -21.13
C PRO A 213 -3.22 1.50 -21.22
N LEU A 214 -3.09 0.48 -20.37
CA LEU A 214 -4.06 -0.62 -20.34
C LEU A 214 -5.44 -0.10 -19.92
N PHE A 215 -5.49 0.74 -18.88
CA PHE A 215 -6.73 1.38 -18.47
C PHE A 215 -7.30 2.28 -19.57
N ALA A 216 -6.48 3.13 -20.21
CA ALA A 216 -6.95 4.04 -21.24
C ALA A 216 -7.54 3.29 -22.44
N ASN A 217 -6.86 2.23 -22.91
CA ASN A 217 -7.34 1.42 -24.02
C ASN A 217 -8.63 0.65 -23.65
N LEU A 218 -8.67 0.02 -22.47
CA LEU A 218 -9.87 -0.69 -22.00
C LEU A 218 -11.04 0.26 -21.81
N ASN A 219 -10.80 1.45 -21.26
CA ASN A 219 -11.85 2.43 -21.05
C ASN A 219 -12.37 3.01 -22.36
N HIS A 220 -11.49 3.22 -23.35
CA HIS A 220 -11.86 3.67 -24.69
C HIS A 220 -12.80 2.66 -25.39
N LEU A 221 -12.57 1.35 -25.23
CA LEU A 221 -13.44 0.32 -25.80
C LEU A 221 -14.88 0.36 -25.28
N GLY A 222 -15.13 0.95 -24.12
CA GLY A 222 -16.47 1.09 -23.55
C GLY A 222 -17.15 2.42 -23.85
N LYS A 223 -16.57 3.27 -24.69
CA LYS A 223 -17.20 4.52 -25.10
C LYS A 223 -18.25 4.22 -26.18
N PRO A 224 -19.54 4.56 -25.96
CA PRO A 224 -20.58 4.39 -26.98
C PRO A 224 -20.39 5.35 -28.16
N SER A 225 -19.84 6.54 -27.90
CA SER A 225 -19.52 7.56 -28.91
C SER A 225 -18.21 8.31 -28.57
N PRO A 226 -17.52 8.94 -29.54
CA PRO A 226 -16.25 9.65 -29.31
C PRO A 226 -16.36 10.81 -28.31
N GLU A 227 -17.52 11.46 -28.24
CA GLU A 227 -17.82 12.59 -27.35
C GLU A 227 -18.35 12.15 -25.98
N GLU A 228 -18.78 10.90 -25.84
CA GLU A 228 -19.41 10.40 -24.63
C GLU A 228 -18.40 9.68 -23.72
N SER A 229 -18.58 9.84 -22.41
CA SER A 229 -17.75 9.15 -21.42
C SER A 229 -18.20 7.70 -21.25
N SER A 230 -17.25 6.81 -20.98
CA SER A 230 -17.55 5.40 -20.74
C SER A 230 -18.44 5.27 -19.50
N PRO A 231 -19.46 4.38 -19.51
CA PRO A 231 -20.31 4.15 -18.36
C PRO A 231 -19.54 3.76 -17.10
N PHE A 232 -20.06 4.13 -15.92
CA PHE A 232 -19.36 3.92 -14.64
C PHE A 232 -18.94 2.46 -14.40
N TYR A 233 -19.79 1.49 -14.79
CA TYR A 233 -19.52 0.06 -14.60
C TYR A 233 -18.36 -0.41 -15.48
N TRP A 234 -18.23 0.17 -16.67
CA TRP A 234 -17.13 -0.14 -17.59
C TRP A 234 -15.83 0.51 -17.12
N ALA A 235 -15.89 1.75 -16.62
CA ALA A 235 -14.74 2.42 -15.99
C ALA A 235 -14.26 1.64 -14.75
N PHE A 236 -15.18 1.11 -13.95
CA PHE A 236 -14.87 0.23 -12.82
C PHE A 236 -14.20 -1.07 -13.27
N LEU A 237 -14.78 -1.76 -14.25
CA LEU A 237 -14.27 -3.05 -14.73
C LEU A 237 -12.91 -2.89 -15.42
N SER A 238 -12.74 -1.88 -16.27
CA SER A 238 -11.46 -1.55 -16.89
C SER A 238 -10.39 -1.19 -15.86
N GLY A 239 -10.75 -0.45 -14.80
CA GLY A 239 -9.87 -0.19 -13.66
C GLY A 239 -9.45 -1.47 -12.92
N CYS A 240 -10.40 -2.38 -12.66
CA CYS A 240 -10.13 -3.68 -12.04
C CYS A 240 -9.20 -4.56 -12.89
N VAL A 241 -9.46 -4.68 -14.20
CA VAL A 241 -8.65 -5.49 -15.13
C VAL A 241 -7.27 -4.88 -15.29
N ALA A 242 -7.16 -3.57 -15.54
CA ALA A 242 -5.88 -2.91 -15.67
C ALA A 242 -5.03 -3.00 -14.38
N GLY A 243 -5.67 -2.78 -13.22
CA GLY A 243 -5.04 -2.92 -11.91
C GLY A 243 -4.55 -4.34 -11.63
N SER A 244 -5.35 -5.36 -11.97
CA SER A 244 -4.98 -6.77 -11.79
C SER A 244 -3.80 -7.17 -12.66
N THR A 245 -3.84 -6.84 -13.95
CA THR A 245 -2.76 -7.14 -14.89
C THR A 245 -1.47 -6.44 -14.50
N ALA A 246 -1.54 -5.14 -14.17
CA ALA A 246 -0.38 -4.40 -13.69
C ALA A 246 0.19 -5.00 -12.39
N ALA A 247 -0.68 -5.44 -11.46
CA ALA A 247 -0.24 -6.08 -10.22
C ALA A 247 0.51 -7.39 -10.46
N VAL A 248 0.05 -8.22 -11.40
CA VAL A 248 0.70 -9.51 -11.72
C VAL A 248 2.02 -9.28 -12.46
N VAL A 249 2.04 -8.38 -13.46
CA VAL A 249 3.25 -8.07 -14.24
C VAL A 249 4.36 -7.50 -13.36
N VAL A 250 4.02 -6.67 -12.38
CA VAL A 250 4.99 -6.01 -11.49
C VAL A 250 5.31 -6.83 -10.24
N ASN A 251 4.64 -7.97 -10.03
CA ASN A 251 4.85 -8.80 -8.85
C ASN A 251 6.33 -9.20 -8.61
N PRO A 252 7.16 -9.49 -9.64
CA PRO A 252 8.58 -9.75 -9.43
C PRO A 252 9.31 -8.57 -8.77
N CYS A 253 9.03 -7.33 -9.20
CA CYS A 253 9.59 -6.11 -8.61
C CYS A 253 9.12 -5.92 -7.17
N ASP A 254 7.86 -6.25 -6.88
CA ASP A 254 7.32 -6.21 -5.52
C ASP A 254 7.99 -7.22 -4.59
N VAL A 255 8.23 -8.45 -5.05
CA VAL A 255 8.94 -9.46 -4.27
C VAL A 255 10.34 -8.97 -3.94
N VAL A 256 11.07 -8.39 -4.90
CA VAL A 256 12.41 -7.83 -4.63
C VAL A 256 12.35 -6.65 -3.67
N LYS A 257 11.43 -5.69 -3.87
CA LYS A 257 11.25 -4.54 -2.96
C LYS A 257 10.98 -5.01 -1.53
N THR A 258 10.04 -5.93 -1.34
CA THR A 258 9.64 -6.42 -0.01
C THR A 258 10.73 -7.23 0.68
N ARG A 259 11.54 -8.00 -0.08
CA ARG A 259 12.69 -8.73 0.49
C ARG A 259 13.84 -7.80 0.84
N LEU A 260 14.12 -6.79 0.02
CA LEU A 260 15.16 -5.79 0.27
C LEU A 260 14.81 -4.86 1.43
N GLN A 261 13.53 -4.54 1.63
CA GLN A 261 13.03 -3.67 2.70
C GLN A 261 12.64 -4.44 3.97
N SER A 262 12.64 -5.77 3.96
CA SER A 262 12.39 -6.59 5.16
C SER A 262 13.59 -6.48 6.10
N LEU A 263 13.53 -5.54 7.03
CA LEU A 263 14.52 -5.35 8.09
C LEU A 263 14.36 -6.51 9.11
N ASN A 264 15.34 -7.41 9.15
CA ASN A 264 15.55 -8.40 10.21
C ASN A 264 14.44 -9.42 10.48
N LYS A 265 14.57 -10.61 9.88
CA LYS A 265 13.97 -11.84 10.41
C LYS A 265 15.03 -12.66 11.12
N GLY A 266 15.39 -12.27 12.34
CA GLY A 266 16.26 -13.05 13.22
C GLY A 266 17.72 -13.15 12.75
N ALA A 267 18.60 -13.59 13.66
CA ALA A 267 20.06 -13.69 13.47
C ALA A 267 20.52 -14.71 12.40
N SER A 268 19.61 -15.25 11.58
CA SER A 268 19.86 -16.33 10.62
C SER A 268 19.30 -16.07 9.22
N GLU A 269 18.73 -14.88 8.95
CA GLU A 269 18.30 -14.52 7.58
C GLU A 269 19.30 -13.62 6.85
N GLU A 270 19.37 -13.81 5.54
CA GLU A 270 20.38 -13.20 4.68
C GLU A 270 20.12 -11.72 4.38
N THR A 271 21.14 -10.90 4.58
CA THR A 271 21.17 -9.51 4.11
C THR A 271 21.35 -9.48 2.59
N TYR A 272 20.61 -8.61 1.92
CA TYR A 272 20.74 -8.34 0.50
C TYR A 272 21.55 -7.04 0.30
N ASN A 273 22.63 -7.12 -0.48
CA ASN A 273 23.49 -5.96 -0.75
C ASN A 273 23.00 -5.09 -1.91
N GLY A 274 21.86 -5.45 -2.51
CA GLY A 274 21.23 -4.70 -3.58
C GLY A 274 20.17 -5.49 -4.34
N VAL A 275 19.57 -4.84 -5.33
CA VAL A 275 18.53 -5.43 -6.18
C VAL A 275 19.04 -6.65 -6.94
N VAL A 276 20.21 -6.55 -7.58
CA VAL A 276 20.77 -7.63 -8.41
C VAL A 276 21.17 -8.84 -7.55
N ASP A 277 21.75 -8.59 -6.38
CA ASP A 277 22.07 -9.63 -5.38
C ASP A 277 20.79 -10.34 -4.90
N CYS A 278 19.74 -9.57 -4.60
CA CYS A 278 18.44 -10.11 -4.23
C CYS A 278 17.83 -10.99 -5.34
N VAL A 279 17.83 -10.53 -6.59
CA VAL A 279 17.31 -11.29 -7.72
C VAL A 279 18.08 -12.60 -7.91
N SER A 280 19.41 -12.53 -7.88
CA SER A 280 20.28 -13.71 -8.05
C SER A 280 20.07 -14.74 -6.94
N LYS A 281 20.03 -14.30 -5.68
CA LYS A 281 19.78 -15.17 -4.53
C LYS A 281 18.39 -15.83 -4.58
N ILE A 282 17.34 -15.08 -4.91
CA ILE A 282 15.98 -15.64 -5.06
C ILE A 282 15.96 -16.68 -6.17
N LEU A 283 16.53 -16.36 -7.33
CA LEU A 283 16.51 -17.25 -8.49
C LEU A 283 17.28 -18.56 -8.22
N ARG A 284 18.43 -18.48 -7.54
CA ARG A 284 19.27 -19.64 -7.21
C ARG A 284 18.68 -20.51 -6.09
N LYS A 285 18.00 -19.91 -5.11
CA LYS A 285 17.57 -20.62 -3.88
C LYS A 285 16.11 -21.03 -3.87
N GLU A 286 15.22 -20.15 -4.32
CA GLU A 286 13.77 -20.39 -4.31
C GLU A 286 13.22 -20.70 -5.71
N GLY A 287 13.98 -20.42 -6.76
CA GLY A 287 13.57 -20.61 -8.14
C GLY A 287 12.68 -19.48 -8.70
N PRO A 288 12.34 -19.54 -10.00
CA PRO A 288 11.58 -18.47 -10.68
C PRO A 288 10.14 -18.32 -10.19
N SER A 289 9.52 -19.40 -9.69
CA SER A 289 8.16 -19.34 -9.13
C SER A 289 8.05 -18.47 -7.87
N ALA A 290 9.17 -18.22 -7.18
CA ALA A 290 9.22 -17.34 -6.03
C ALA A 290 8.82 -15.89 -6.36
N PHE A 291 9.10 -15.43 -7.58
CA PHE A 291 8.73 -14.08 -8.04
C PHE A 291 7.23 -13.91 -8.30
N LEU A 292 6.49 -15.02 -8.44
CA LEU A 292 5.02 -15.00 -8.60
C LEU A 292 4.28 -15.29 -7.28
N LYS A 293 5.01 -15.60 -6.20
CA LYS A 293 4.38 -15.79 -4.88
C LYS A 293 3.64 -14.52 -4.48
N GLY A 294 2.37 -14.67 -4.12
CA GLY A 294 1.51 -13.57 -3.68
C GLY A 294 0.86 -12.75 -4.80
N ALA A 295 1.12 -13.03 -6.07
CA ALA A 295 0.55 -12.29 -7.20
C ALA A 295 -0.99 -12.29 -7.20
N GLY A 296 -1.62 -13.45 -6.99
CA GLY A 296 -3.08 -13.57 -6.90
C GLY A 296 -3.68 -12.77 -5.74
N CYS A 297 -3.09 -12.88 -4.54
CA CYS A 297 -3.54 -12.09 -3.39
C CYS A 297 -3.37 -10.58 -3.61
N ARG A 298 -2.31 -10.18 -4.33
CA ARG A 298 -2.10 -8.78 -4.70
C ARG A 298 -3.15 -8.30 -5.69
N ALA A 299 -3.42 -9.06 -6.75
CA ALA A 299 -4.46 -8.74 -7.72
C ALA A 299 -5.83 -8.56 -7.04
N LEU A 300 -6.19 -9.43 -6.10
CA LEU A 300 -7.44 -9.33 -5.32
C LEU A 300 -7.59 -8.04 -4.50
N VAL A 301 -6.48 -7.45 -4.04
CA VAL A 301 -6.49 -6.19 -3.29
C VAL A 301 -6.45 -4.99 -4.25
N ILE A 302 -5.60 -5.07 -5.28
CA ILE A 302 -5.36 -3.96 -6.21
C ILE A 302 -6.53 -3.73 -7.15
N ALA A 303 -7.21 -4.80 -7.61
CA ALA A 303 -8.33 -4.69 -8.54
C ALA A 303 -9.47 -3.78 -8.03
N PRO A 304 -10.10 -4.07 -6.86
CA PRO A 304 -11.16 -3.21 -6.34
C PRO A 304 -10.67 -1.81 -5.99
N LEU A 305 -9.42 -1.66 -5.54
CA LEU A 305 -8.84 -0.36 -5.19
C LEU A 305 -8.82 0.58 -6.40
N PHE A 306 -8.34 0.12 -7.56
CA PHE A 306 -8.29 0.93 -8.77
C PHE A 306 -9.66 1.04 -9.46
N GLY A 307 -10.52 0.02 -9.39
CA GLY A 307 -11.90 0.12 -9.87
C GLY A 307 -12.67 1.22 -9.14
N ILE A 308 -12.64 1.23 -7.81
CA ILE A 308 -13.28 2.27 -6.99
C ILE A 308 -12.70 3.65 -7.27
N ALA A 309 -11.38 3.75 -7.42
CA ALA A 309 -10.74 5.02 -7.74
C ALA A 309 -11.28 5.61 -9.06
N GLN A 310 -11.45 4.79 -10.09
CA GLN A 310 -12.00 5.27 -11.37
C GLN A 310 -13.47 5.71 -11.26
N VAL A 311 -14.28 5.01 -10.46
CA VAL A 311 -15.67 5.44 -10.21
C VAL A 311 -15.69 6.79 -9.51
N MET A 312 -14.84 7.02 -8.50
CA MET A 312 -14.79 8.31 -7.81
C MET A 312 -14.32 9.46 -8.71
N TYR A 313 -13.41 9.18 -9.65
CA TYR A 313 -13.02 10.13 -10.68
C TYR A 313 -14.13 10.40 -11.70
N PHE A 314 -14.90 9.38 -12.09
CA PHE A 314 -16.06 9.54 -12.98
C PHE A 314 -17.15 10.40 -12.33
N VAL A 315 -17.40 10.18 -11.04
CA VAL A 315 -18.41 10.93 -10.27
C VAL A 315 -18.05 12.42 -10.16
N GLY A 316 -16.75 12.76 -10.14
CA GLY A 316 -16.30 14.16 -10.13
C GLY A 316 -16.58 14.88 -8.80
N VAL A 317 -16.39 14.19 -7.67
CA VAL A 317 -16.72 14.71 -6.33
C VAL A 317 -15.95 16.00 -6.00
N GLY A 318 -14.73 16.13 -6.47
CA GLY A 318 -13.86 17.29 -6.28
C GLY A 318 -14.33 18.50 -7.08
N GLU A 319 -14.82 18.30 -8.29
CA GLU A 319 -15.44 19.34 -9.11
C GLU A 319 -16.79 19.77 -8.52
N TYR A 320 -17.58 18.84 -7.98
CA TYR A 320 -18.81 19.15 -7.24
C TYR A 320 -18.51 20.03 -6.00
N ILE A 321 -17.50 19.68 -5.21
CA ILE A 321 -17.16 20.39 -3.97
C ILE A 321 -16.60 21.80 -4.23
N LEU A 322 -15.82 21.98 -5.30
CA LEU A 322 -15.14 23.26 -5.57
C LEU A 322 -15.92 24.19 -6.50
N ASP A 323 -16.59 23.64 -7.52
CA ASP A 323 -17.22 24.43 -8.57
C ASP A 323 -18.76 24.36 -8.55
N ASN A 324 -19.37 23.69 -7.55
CA ASN A 324 -20.82 23.42 -7.48
C ASN A 324 -21.38 22.79 -8.78
N SER A 325 -20.54 22.10 -9.54
CA SER A 325 -20.93 21.44 -10.79
C SER A 325 -21.85 20.25 -10.48
N PRO A 326 -22.91 19.97 -11.26
CA PRO A 326 -23.80 18.85 -10.99
C PRO A 326 -23.03 17.52 -11.01
N LEU A 327 -23.31 16.65 -10.04
CA LEU A 327 -22.76 15.30 -9.99
C LEU A 327 -23.20 14.52 -11.23
N ASN A 328 -22.24 13.92 -11.95
CA ASN A 328 -22.49 13.13 -13.17
C ASN A 328 -23.33 11.85 -12.94
N PHE A 329 -23.82 11.60 -11.72
CA PHE A 329 -24.69 10.47 -11.39
C PHE A 329 -26.05 10.53 -12.10
N LEU A 330 -26.46 11.72 -12.58
CA LEU A 330 -27.75 11.97 -13.24
C LEU A 330 -27.70 11.93 -14.77
N ALA A 331 -26.55 11.63 -15.39
CA ALA A 331 -26.40 11.58 -16.84
C ALA A 331 -26.43 10.14 -17.41
N ALA A 332 -26.93 9.17 -16.63
CA ALA A 332 -27.12 7.78 -17.04
C ALA A 332 -28.56 7.51 -17.51
#